data_AF-A0A417Y3X0-F1
#
_entry.id   AF-A0A417Y3X0-F1
#
_cell.length_a   1.000
_cell.length_b   1.000
_cell.length_c   1.000
_cell.angle_alpha   90.00
_cell.angle_beta   90.00
_cell.angle_gamma   90.00
#
_symmetry.space_group_name_H-M   'P 1'
#
loop_
_entity.id
_entity.type
_entity.pdbx_description
1 polymer ?
#
loop_
_entity_poly.entity_id
_entity_poly.type
_entity_poly.pdbx_seq_one_letter_code
_entity_poly.pdbx_strand_id
1 'polypeptide(L)'
;MSRVRVSSPAPMTYGPIHEGRSMRAAARRTSAAALAGCLAVALTSCGGDPRTEEGAADTVEAYLEEFADGDGAGACDLMTEDYAEEFVDDWNESGFGADEEAEDCADAVEASLALAEGLGEADFDTTDITAEVDGDRATATVEYEDGDSDDESYDLVYDDGDWLIDGQEEVAAEQ
;
A
#
# COMPACT_ATOMS: atom_id res chain seq x y z
N MET A 1 -2.29 54.91 -9.66
CA MET A 1 -2.64 54.62 -8.25
C MET A 1 -3.96 53.87 -8.22
N SER A 2 -3.91 52.55 -8.44
CA SER A 2 -5.11 51.69 -8.52
C SER A 2 -5.40 51.09 -7.15
N ARG A 3 -6.62 51.28 -6.65
CA ARG A 3 -7.08 50.70 -5.38
C ARG A 3 -7.73 49.34 -5.67
N VAL A 4 -7.06 48.26 -5.25
CA VAL A 4 -7.60 46.91 -5.26
C VAL A 4 -8.59 46.77 -4.10
N ARG A 5 -9.83 46.36 -4.39
CA ARG A 5 -10.85 46.04 -3.36
C ARG A 5 -10.66 44.58 -2.96
N VAL A 6 -10.37 44.35 -1.68
CA VAL A 6 -10.37 43.02 -1.07
C VAL A 6 -11.82 42.65 -0.76
N SER A 7 -12.27 41.51 -1.31
CA SER A 7 -13.61 40.96 -1.06
C SER A 7 -13.56 40.09 0.19
N SER A 8 -14.48 40.33 1.12
CA SER A 8 -14.55 39.66 2.41
C SER A 8 -15.35 38.36 2.29
N PRO A 9 -14.87 37.19 2.75
CA PRO A 9 -15.67 35.98 2.79
C PRO A 9 -16.67 35.98 3.96
N ALA A 10 -17.84 35.39 3.71
CA ALA A 10 -18.99 35.31 4.63
C ALA A 10 -18.79 34.27 5.75
N PRO A 11 -19.49 34.40 6.90
CA PRO A 11 -19.39 33.44 8.00
C PRO A 11 -20.15 32.13 7.70
N MET A 12 -19.48 30.99 7.95
CA MET A 12 -20.07 29.65 7.93
C MET A 12 -20.95 29.43 9.17
N THR A 13 -22.23 29.16 8.95
CA THR A 13 -23.21 28.79 9.96
C THR A 13 -23.04 27.32 10.37
N TYR A 14 -22.70 27.09 11.64
CA TYR A 14 -22.70 25.78 12.30
C TYR A 14 -24.14 25.25 12.47
N GLY A 15 -24.38 24.02 12.02
CA GLY A 15 -25.62 23.27 12.26
C GLY A 15 -25.55 22.39 13.52
N PRO A 16 -26.71 22.07 14.15
CA PRO A 16 -26.76 21.43 15.45
C PRO A 16 -26.53 19.90 15.44
N ILE A 17 -25.92 19.45 16.53
CA ILE A 17 -25.71 18.05 16.95
C ILE A 17 -27.08 17.36 17.15
N HIS A 18 -27.30 16.24 16.47
CA HIS A 18 -28.44 15.36 16.73
C HIS A 18 -28.11 14.35 17.84
N GLU A 19 -28.48 14.69 19.08
CA GLU A 19 -28.67 13.73 20.17
C GLU A 19 -29.89 12.82 19.88
N GLY A 20 -29.61 11.60 19.44
CA GLY A 20 -30.59 10.53 19.25
C GLY A 20 -30.65 9.59 20.46
N ARG A 21 -31.60 9.84 21.35
CA ARG A 21 -31.93 9.10 22.58
C ARG A 21 -31.94 7.57 22.47
N SER A 22 -31.37 6.99 23.53
CA SER A 22 -31.78 5.75 24.21
C SER A 22 -33.26 5.37 24.06
N MET A 23 -33.52 4.09 23.78
CA MET A 23 -34.30 3.17 24.63
C MET A 23 -34.75 1.93 23.83
N ARG A 24 -34.30 0.73 24.24
CA ARG A 24 -35.18 -0.34 24.77
C ARG A 24 -34.38 -1.64 24.95
N ALA A 25 -34.17 -1.98 26.21
CA ALA A 25 -33.89 -3.35 26.64
C ALA A 25 -35.08 -4.27 26.27
N ALA A 26 -34.78 -5.42 25.67
CA ALA A 26 -35.66 -6.58 25.70
C ALA A 26 -34.78 -7.84 25.70
N ALA A 27 -34.49 -8.33 26.90
CA ALA A 27 -33.97 -9.65 27.12
C ALA A 27 -34.93 -10.70 26.53
N ARG A 28 -34.40 -11.59 25.68
CA ARG A 28 -34.96 -12.92 25.47
C ARG A 28 -33.83 -13.95 25.58
N ARG A 29 -33.89 -14.70 26.68
CA ARG A 29 -33.16 -15.93 26.91
C ARG A 29 -33.67 -17.02 25.95
N THR A 30 -32.81 -18.01 25.73
CA THR A 30 -33.02 -19.33 25.10
C THR A 30 -33.18 -19.30 23.57
N SER A 31 -32.38 -20.01 22.77
CA SER A 31 -31.93 -21.39 22.97
C SER A 31 -30.57 -21.68 22.34
N ALA A 32 -29.81 -22.56 23.00
CA ALA A 32 -28.70 -23.27 22.40
C ALA A 32 -29.21 -24.13 21.23
N ALA A 33 -28.59 -23.97 20.07
CA ALA A 33 -28.61 -24.95 19.00
C ALA A 33 -27.22 -24.93 18.37
N ALA A 34 -26.42 -25.93 18.71
CA ALA A 34 -25.17 -26.25 18.08
C ALA A 34 -25.42 -26.52 16.59
N LEU A 35 -24.87 -25.67 15.73
CA LEU A 35 -24.48 -26.04 14.38
C LEU A 35 -23.02 -25.67 14.23
N ALA A 36 -22.18 -26.61 14.65
CA ALA A 36 -20.82 -26.74 14.18
C ALA A 36 -20.89 -27.02 12.66
N GLY A 37 -20.99 -25.94 11.88
CA GLY A 37 -20.76 -25.93 10.46
C GLY A 37 -19.52 -25.08 10.25
N CYS A 38 -18.33 -25.64 10.51
CA CYS A 38 -17.11 -25.07 9.96
C CYS A 38 -17.25 -25.20 8.46
N LEU A 39 -17.67 -24.10 7.82
CA LEU A 39 -17.55 -23.89 6.40
C LEU A 39 -16.03 -23.77 6.14
N ALA A 40 -15.35 -24.91 6.10
CA ALA A 40 -14.02 -24.99 5.53
C ALA A 40 -14.22 -24.67 4.05
N VAL A 41 -14.07 -23.40 3.70
CA VAL A 41 -13.87 -22.98 2.32
C VAL A 41 -12.56 -23.65 1.94
N ALA A 42 -12.69 -24.84 1.36
CA ALA A 42 -11.63 -25.48 0.64
C ALA A 42 -11.35 -24.58 -0.57
N LEU A 43 -10.50 -23.56 -0.36
CA LEU A 43 -9.61 -23.13 -1.41
C LEU A 43 -8.69 -24.32 -1.67
N THR A 44 -9.20 -25.30 -2.43
CA THR A 44 -8.35 -26.10 -3.31
C THR A 44 -7.83 -25.14 -4.37
N SER A 45 -6.98 -24.21 -3.94
CA SER A 45 -6.02 -23.59 -4.83
C SER A 45 -5.13 -24.73 -5.31
N CYS A 46 -4.85 -24.74 -6.61
CA CYS A 46 -3.98 -25.72 -7.21
C CYS A 46 -2.63 -25.59 -6.50
N GLY A 47 -2.28 -26.56 -5.65
CA GLY A 47 -1.13 -26.50 -4.73
C GLY A 47 0.21 -26.50 -5.44
N GLY A 48 0.56 -25.36 -6.03
CA GLY A 48 1.94 -24.94 -6.20
C GLY A 48 2.49 -24.50 -4.84
N ASP A 49 3.78 -24.70 -4.65
CA ASP A 49 4.51 -24.10 -3.55
C ASP A 49 4.59 -22.60 -3.87
N PRO A 50 4.00 -21.69 -3.07
CA PRO A 50 4.03 -20.24 -3.37
C PRO A 50 5.45 -19.66 -3.22
N ARG A 51 6.36 -20.41 -2.61
CA ARG A 51 7.77 -20.09 -2.44
C ARG A 51 8.59 -20.42 -3.71
N THR A 52 8.13 -19.89 -4.83
CA THR A 52 8.79 -19.99 -6.14
C THR A 52 9.23 -18.62 -6.60
N GLU A 53 10.10 -18.58 -7.62
CA GLU A 53 10.48 -17.35 -8.34
C GLU A 53 9.23 -16.64 -8.89
N GLU A 54 8.30 -17.40 -9.47
CA GLU A 54 7.00 -16.90 -9.95
C GLU A 54 6.20 -16.23 -8.82
N GLY A 55 6.09 -16.86 -7.65
CA GLY A 55 5.34 -16.26 -6.53
C GLY A 55 5.98 -14.98 -5.97
N ALA A 56 7.32 -14.88 -5.99
CA ALA A 56 8.02 -13.66 -5.59
C ALA A 56 7.82 -12.54 -6.62
N ALA A 57 7.91 -12.85 -7.92
CA ALA A 57 7.66 -11.90 -8.99
C ALA A 57 6.20 -11.41 -8.98
N ASP A 58 5.22 -12.31 -8.84
CA ASP A 58 3.79 -12.00 -8.74
C ASP A 58 3.49 -11.06 -7.55
N THR A 59 4.25 -11.17 -6.45
CA THR A 59 4.09 -10.30 -5.28
C THR A 59 4.53 -8.87 -5.57
N VAL A 60 5.64 -8.68 -6.28
CA VAL A 60 6.10 -7.35 -6.71
C VAL A 60 5.18 -6.77 -7.77
N GLU A 61 4.71 -7.58 -8.72
CA GLU A 61 3.70 -7.16 -9.71
C GLU A 61 2.44 -6.63 -9.00
N ALA A 62 1.90 -7.41 -8.05
CA ALA A 62 0.73 -7.01 -7.28
C ALA A 62 0.97 -5.71 -6.48
N TYR A 63 2.15 -5.54 -5.88
CA TYR A 63 2.50 -4.32 -5.17
C TYR A 63 2.47 -3.09 -6.09
N LEU A 64 3.08 -3.19 -7.28
CA LEU A 64 3.11 -2.10 -8.25
C LEU A 64 1.70 -1.79 -8.79
N GLU A 65 0.86 -2.81 -9.00
CA GLU A 65 -0.54 -2.63 -9.41
C GLU A 65 -1.33 -1.86 -8.34
N GLU A 66 -1.29 -2.30 -7.08
CA GLU A 66 -1.99 -1.63 -5.96
C GLU A 66 -1.45 -0.20 -5.75
N PHE A 67 -0.14 0.00 -5.88
CA PHE A 67 0.49 1.33 -5.82
C PHE A 67 -0.03 2.24 -6.95
N ALA A 68 -0.06 1.76 -8.19
CA ALA A 68 -0.51 2.53 -9.35
C ALA A 68 -2.02 2.84 -9.32
N ASP A 69 -2.82 1.93 -8.73
CA ASP A 69 -4.25 2.15 -8.50
C ASP A 69 -4.54 3.09 -7.32
N GLY A 70 -3.50 3.46 -6.55
CA GLY A 70 -3.62 4.28 -5.34
C GLY A 70 -4.27 3.55 -4.17
N ASP A 71 -4.29 2.22 -4.17
CA ASP A 71 -4.71 1.42 -3.03
C ASP A 71 -3.53 1.28 -2.05
N GLY A 72 -3.29 2.34 -1.29
CA GLY A 72 -2.20 2.36 -0.30
C GLY A 72 -2.29 1.23 0.73
N ALA A 73 -3.50 0.80 1.10
CA ALA A 73 -3.68 -0.32 2.01
C ALA A 73 -3.29 -1.66 1.37
N GLY A 74 -3.71 -1.89 0.13
CA GLY A 74 -3.33 -3.08 -0.65
C GLY A 74 -1.82 -3.17 -0.86
N ALA A 75 -1.18 -2.06 -1.22
CA ALA A 75 0.26 -1.99 -1.39
C ALA A 75 1.03 -2.28 -0.08
N CYS A 76 0.60 -1.69 1.04
CA CYS A 76 1.24 -1.89 2.34
C CYS A 76 1.02 -3.30 2.91
N ASP A 77 -0.09 -3.96 2.59
CA ASP A 77 -0.35 -5.36 2.99
C ASP A 77 0.65 -6.35 2.34
N LEU A 78 1.36 -5.94 1.28
CA LEU A 78 2.39 -6.72 0.60
C LEU A 78 3.81 -6.42 1.12
N MET A 79 3.95 -5.54 2.11
CA MET A 79 5.21 -5.23 2.78
C MET A 79 5.32 -5.96 4.12
N THR A 80 6.54 -6.11 4.61
CA THR A 80 6.76 -6.40 6.02
C THR A 80 6.40 -5.18 6.87
N GLU A 81 6.04 -5.40 8.15
CA GLU A 81 5.76 -4.31 9.10
C GLU A 81 6.97 -3.38 9.25
N ASP A 82 8.18 -3.95 9.33
CA ASP A 82 9.43 -3.19 9.46
C ASP A 82 9.68 -2.32 8.20
N TYR A 83 9.48 -2.85 6.99
CA TYR A 83 9.66 -2.07 5.75
C TYR A 83 8.59 -0.99 5.57
N ALA A 84 7.34 -1.28 5.94
CA ALA A 84 6.27 -0.28 5.91
C ALA A 84 6.54 0.89 6.87
N GLU A 85 7.11 0.63 8.05
CA GLU A 85 7.56 1.67 8.98
C GLU A 85 8.72 2.50 8.38
N GLU A 86 9.72 1.83 7.79
CA GLU A 86 10.84 2.49 7.12
C GLU A 86 10.38 3.40 5.98
N PHE A 87 9.44 2.93 5.15
CA PHE A 87 8.89 3.70 4.04
C PHE A 87 8.22 5.01 4.50
N VAL A 88 7.49 4.98 5.62
CA VAL A 88 6.86 6.18 6.22
C VAL A 88 7.92 7.14 6.75
N ASP A 89 8.93 6.61 7.45
CA ASP A 89 10.03 7.43 7.99
C ASP A 89 10.80 8.11 6.85
N ASP A 90 11.18 7.36 5.80
CA ASP A 90 11.88 7.88 4.62
C ASP A 90 11.06 8.95 3.89
N TRP A 91 9.76 8.71 3.69
CA TRP A 91 8.87 9.70 3.10
C TRP A 91 8.87 11.01 3.90
N ASN A 92 8.74 10.93 5.21
CA ASN A 92 8.70 12.10 6.09
C ASN A 92 10.06 12.81 6.17
N GLU A 93 11.17 12.08 6.10
CA GLU A 93 12.53 12.64 6.10
C GLU A 93 12.93 13.26 4.75
N SER A 94 12.38 12.78 3.63
CA SER A 94 12.66 13.27 2.27
C SER A 94 12.37 14.77 2.08
N GLY A 95 11.42 15.31 2.87
CA GLY A 95 10.94 16.67 2.76
C GLY A 95 10.05 16.94 1.55
N PHE A 96 9.64 15.91 0.80
CA PHE A 96 8.64 16.05 -0.27
C PHE A 96 7.23 16.33 0.30
N GLY A 97 6.91 15.80 1.47
CA GLY A 97 5.68 16.06 2.24
C GLY A 97 5.67 17.39 3.01
N ALA A 98 6.29 18.46 2.49
CA ALA A 98 6.58 19.69 3.24
C ALA A 98 5.36 20.40 3.88
N ASP A 99 4.14 20.06 3.46
CA ASP A 99 2.89 20.61 3.98
C ASP A 99 2.13 19.64 4.92
N GLU A 100 2.36 18.32 4.86
CA GLU A 100 1.71 17.29 5.69
C GLU A 100 2.56 16.01 5.74
N GLU A 101 2.90 15.54 6.94
CA GLU A 101 3.60 14.27 7.18
C GLU A 101 2.62 13.10 6.99
N ALA A 102 3.09 11.97 6.45
CA ALA A 102 2.30 10.74 6.38
C ALA A 102 2.13 10.15 7.78
N GLU A 103 0.89 9.80 8.16
CA GLU A 103 0.61 9.23 9.49
C GLU A 103 0.84 7.71 9.52
N ASP A 104 0.69 7.05 8.38
CA ASP A 104 0.91 5.61 8.19
C ASP A 104 1.34 5.27 6.75
N CYS A 105 1.58 3.99 6.48
CA CYS A 105 2.08 3.50 5.20
C CYS A 105 1.13 3.82 4.04
N ALA A 106 -0.19 3.73 4.25
CA ALA A 106 -1.15 4.02 3.18
C ALA A 106 -1.10 5.50 2.81
N ASP A 107 -1.04 6.39 3.80
CA ASP A 107 -0.85 7.83 3.57
C ASP A 107 0.46 8.12 2.81
N ALA A 108 1.55 7.42 3.14
CA ALA A 108 2.83 7.56 2.47
C ALA A 108 2.77 7.10 1.00
N VAL A 109 2.09 5.98 0.72
CA VAL A 109 1.89 5.46 -0.64
C VAL A 109 1.08 6.44 -1.47
N GLU A 110 -0.06 6.92 -0.95
CA GLU A 110 -0.91 7.89 -1.64
C GLU A 110 -0.16 9.20 -1.92
N ALA A 111 0.63 9.68 -0.96
CA ALA A 111 1.42 10.90 -1.11
C ALA A 111 2.57 10.73 -2.11
N SER A 112 3.22 9.55 -2.13
CA SER A 112 4.24 9.19 -3.11
C SER A 112 3.68 9.14 -4.53
N LEU A 113 2.53 8.48 -4.73
CA LEU A 113 1.85 8.44 -6.02
C LEU A 113 1.46 9.85 -6.49
N ALA A 114 0.87 10.67 -5.61
CA ALA A 114 0.49 12.03 -5.95
C ALA A 114 1.69 12.91 -6.36
N LEU A 115 2.86 12.68 -5.76
CA LEU A 115 4.11 13.32 -6.16
C LEU A 115 4.54 12.84 -7.55
N ALA A 116 4.58 11.53 -7.79
CA ALA A 116 4.91 10.94 -9.09
C ALA A 116 3.99 11.48 -10.20
N GLU A 117 2.68 11.54 -9.97
CA GLU A 117 1.71 12.16 -10.90
C GLU A 117 2.02 13.64 -11.16
N GLY A 118 2.40 14.37 -10.11
CA GLY A 118 2.79 15.78 -10.20
C GLY A 118 4.04 16.03 -11.03
N LEU A 119 4.96 15.06 -11.04
CA LEU A 119 6.19 15.08 -11.84
C LEU A 119 5.99 14.51 -13.25
N GLY A 120 4.88 13.78 -13.48
CA GLY A 120 4.57 13.10 -14.74
C GLY A 120 5.24 11.74 -14.85
N GLU A 121 5.47 11.07 -13.71
CA GLU A 121 6.22 9.82 -13.53
C GLU A 121 5.31 8.71 -12.94
N ALA A 122 3.98 8.84 -13.05
CA ALA A 122 3.03 7.87 -12.49
C ALA A 122 2.70 6.70 -13.43
N ASP A 123 3.25 6.67 -14.64
CA ASP A 123 3.10 5.57 -15.56
C ASP A 123 4.19 4.52 -15.26
N PHE A 124 3.81 3.47 -14.51
CA PHE A 124 4.69 2.34 -14.16
C PHE A 124 4.52 1.20 -15.19
N ASP A 125 4.85 1.46 -16.45
CA ASP A 125 4.80 0.42 -17.48
C ASP A 125 6.00 -0.54 -17.32
N THR A 126 5.77 -1.69 -16.69
CA THR A 126 6.78 -2.75 -16.52
C THR A 126 6.85 -3.64 -17.77
N THR A 127 8.05 -3.95 -18.25
CA THR A 127 8.29 -4.89 -19.35
C THR A 127 8.41 -6.34 -18.87
N ASP A 128 9.15 -6.55 -17.78
CA ASP A 128 9.41 -7.88 -17.21
C ASP A 128 9.69 -7.76 -15.71
N ILE A 129 9.33 -8.80 -14.96
CA ILE A 129 9.67 -8.93 -13.54
C ILE A 129 10.27 -10.33 -13.37
N THR A 130 11.53 -10.37 -12.97
CA THR A 130 12.25 -11.64 -12.71
C THR A 130 12.59 -11.73 -11.24
N ALA A 131 12.69 -12.95 -10.71
CA ALA A 131 13.06 -13.15 -9.31
C ALA A 131 14.05 -14.31 -9.15
N GLU A 132 14.96 -14.15 -8.19
CA GLU A 132 15.89 -15.18 -7.74
C GLU A 132 15.58 -15.55 -6.29
N VAL A 133 15.31 -16.83 -6.01
CA VAL A 133 14.94 -17.31 -4.66
C VAL A 133 16.10 -18.05 -3.99
N ASP A 134 16.49 -17.61 -2.79
CA ASP A 134 17.42 -18.31 -1.89
C ASP A 134 16.74 -18.61 -0.54
N GLY A 135 16.18 -19.82 -0.44
CA GLY A 135 15.53 -20.22 0.80
C GLY A 135 14.31 -19.32 1.08
N ASP A 136 14.26 -18.69 2.25
CA ASP A 136 13.13 -17.86 2.72
C ASP A 136 13.27 -16.40 2.26
N ARG A 137 14.18 -16.14 1.31
CA ARG A 137 14.49 -14.82 0.76
C ARG A 137 14.42 -14.87 -0.76
N ALA A 138 14.07 -13.76 -1.36
CA ALA A 138 14.15 -13.58 -2.81
C ALA A 138 14.59 -12.14 -3.12
N THR A 139 15.14 -11.95 -4.30
CA THR A 139 15.33 -10.62 -4.89
C THR A 139 14.59 -10.61 -6.21
N ALA A 140 13.70 -9.65 -6.41
CA ALA A 140 12.95 -9.47 -7.64
C ALA A 140 13.41 -8.18 -8.34
N THR A 141 13.69 -8.27 -9.64
CA THR A 141 14.13 -7.15 -10.46
C THR A 141 13.03 -6.78 -11.46
N VAL A 142 12.71 -5.50 -11.51
CA VAL A 142 11.70 -4.90 -12.39
C VAL A 142 12.40 -4.16 -13.52
N GLU A 143 12.10 -4.55 -14.76
CA GLU A 143 12.54 -3.85 -15.97
C GLU A 143 11.39 -2.95 -16.47
N TYR A 144 11.61 -1.64 -16.64
CA TYR A 144 10.60 -0.68 -17.11
C TYR A 144 10.68 -0.45 -18.64
N GLU A 145 9.53 -0.21 -19.29
CA GLU A 145 9.45 -0.08 -20.76
C GLU A 145 10.23 1.13 -21.31
N ASP A 146 10.30 2.23 -20.56
CA ASP A 146 10.89 3.48 -21.05
C ASP A 146 12.43 3.45 -21.19
N GLY A 147 13.12 2.46 -20.62
CA GLY A 147 14.57 2.23 -20.80
C GLY A 147 15.51 3.38 -20.36
N ASP A 148 14.95 4.51 -19.91
CA ASP A 148 15.62 5.63 -19.24
C ASP A 148 15.56 5.48 -17.70
N SER A 149 14.68 4.62 -17.17
CA SER A 149 14.66 4.24 -15.76
C SER A 149 15.65 3.11 -15.52
N ASP A 150 16.48 3.24 -14.49
CA ASP A 150 17.33 2.14 -14.02
C ASP A 150 16.44 1.00 -13.52
N ASP A 151 16.88 -0.26 -13.71
CA ASP A 151 16.17 -1.43 -13.19
C ASP A 151 16.04 -1.31 -11.65
N GLU A 152 14.86 -1.56 -11.12
CA GLU A 152 14.63 -1.54 -9.67
C GLU A 152 14.69 -2.95 -9.11
N SER A 153 15.23 -3.11 -7.90
CA SER A 153 15.27 -4.41 -7.22
C SER A 153 14.60 -4.35 -5.86
N TYR A 154 13.76 -5.34 -5.59
CA TYR A 154 13.00 -5.50 -4.36
C TYR A 154 13.51 -6.74 -3.62
N ASP A 155 13.80 -6.59 -2.34
CA ASP A 155 14.12 -7.71 -1.46
C ASP A 155 12.83 -8.24 -0.85
N LEU A 156 12.67 -9.56 -0.85
CA LEU A 156 11.50 -10.23 -0.30
C LEU A 156 11.88 -11.25 0.77
N VAL A 157 10.97 -11.45 1.72
CA VAL A 157 11.01 -12.52 2.71
C VAL A 157 9.74 -13.35 2.61
N TYR A 158 9.87 -14.66 2.74
CA TYR A 158 8.73 -15.57 2.82
C TYR A 158 8.34 -15.74 4.30
N ASP A 159 7.17 -15.23 4.69
CA ASP A 159 6.65 -15.29 6.06
C ASP A 159 5.19 -15.77 6.08
N ASP A 160 4.85 -16.61 7.06
CA ASP A 160 3.54 -17.26 7.29
C ASP A 160 2.82 -17.93 6.09
N GLY A 161 3.44 -18.03 4.91
CA GLY A 161 2.80 -18.60 3.72
C GLY A 161 2.84 -17.71 2.50
N ASP A 162 3.31 -16.48 2.65
CA ASP A 162 3.26 -15.44 1.64
C ASP A 162 4.64 -14.80 1.48
N TRP A 163 4.92 -14.26 0.29
CA TRP A 163 6.06 -13.37 0.09
C TRP A 163 5.66 -11.97 0.51
N LEU A 164 6.58 -11.27 1.17
CA LEU A 164 6.43 -9.87 1.57
C LEU A 164 7.67 -9.09 1.16
N ILE A 165 7.49 -7.85 0.75
CA ILE A 165 8.59 -6.93 0.43
C ILE A 165 9.24 -6.46 1.75
N ASP A 166 10.53 -6.73 1.88
CA ASP A 166 11.36 -6.43 3.06
C ASP A 166 12.28 -5.22 2.82
N GLY A 167 12.37 -4.74 1.58
CA GLY A 167 13.23 -3.62 1.20
C GLY A 167 13.25 -3.36 -0.30
N GLN A 168 13.84 -2.23 -0.67
CA GLN A 168 14.22 -1.89 -2.05
C GLN A 168 15.73 -1.64 -2.09
N GLU A 169 16.46 -2.29 -2.99
CA GLU A 169 17.87 -1.96 -3.23
C GLU A 169 17.93 -0.72 -4.13
N GLU A 170 18.48 0.38 -3.60
CA GLU A 170 18.98 1.47 -4.44
C GLU A 170 20.12 0.92 -5.29
N VAL A 171 19.86 0.67 -6.57
CA VAL A 171 20.91 0.47 -7.56
C VAL A 171 21.76 1.74 -7.59
N ALA A 172 22.92 1.67 -6.94
CA ALA A 172 23.82 2.82 -6.84
C ALA A 172 24.17 3.31 -8.24
N ALA A 173 23.59 4.45 -8.63
CA ALA A 173 23.85 5.07 -9.93
C ALA A 173 25.37 5.19 -10.11
N GLU A 174 25.94 4.42 -11.05
CA GLU A 174 27.37 4.47 -11.36
C GLU A 174 27.69 5.86 -11.95
N GLN A 175 28.14 6.79 -11.10
CA GLN A 175 28.52 8.17 -11.47
C GLN A 175 29.84 8.27 -12.25
#